data_AF-A0A812T932-F1
#
_entry.id   AF-A0A812T932-F1
#
_cell.length_a   1.000
_cell.length_b   1.000
_cell.length_c   1.000
_cell.angle_alpha   90.00
_cell.angle_beta   90.00
_cell.angle_gamma   90.00
#
_symmetry.space_group_name_H-M   'P 1'
#
loop_
_entity.id
_entity.type
_entity.pdbx_description
1 polymer ?
#
loop_
_entity_poly.entity_id
_entity_poly.type
_entity_poly.pdbx_seq_one_letter_code
_entity_poly.pdbx_strand_id
1 'polypeptide(L)'
;MGFKEQRLRYPIFVLLHAAAIDLTSCLRQRIALKWRRNMTRKLHKLYFQKQRFYRLQADVREQMIVDADVRICRDVHDMAYATSEVAVAGIEAMVKTCIFTGVSLVQRHWLWGFLPSLFFVVVVKFVLGVQPNHGNTVQTSLQHFESRLRQHFGRLQSRCGSILMLQGEAFELDLLHKSLRDVSAMARKMYDVMFPLEMAEWMCLHSTQAATVLELMAFVSAASLGMRYGSIDGSFDQHSHAAGRYLCNVQHFFNACSGWNAFLGSRTLLMSSTAASNRVKQLYTRRALTLSLQHHAKAHLTGQVLKSMVES
;
A
#
# COMPACT_ATOMS: atom_id res chain seq x y z
N MET A 1 -40.57 28.48 9.53
CA MET A 1 -39.98 28.29 8.18
C MET A 1 -39.10 27.05 8.16
N GLY A 2 -39.65 25.92 8.62
CA GLY A 2 -38.88 24.74 9.03
C GLY A 2 -39.29 23.50 8.25
N PHE A 3 -38.46 22.46 8.33
CA PHE A 3 -38.66 21.13 7.77
C PHE A 3 -38.46 20.94 6.25
N LYS A 4 -39.12 21.68 5.34
CA LYS A 4 -38.97 21.42 3.89
C LYS A 4 -37.54 21.69 3.37
N GLU A 5 -36.88 22.74 3.84
CA GLU A 5 -35.49 23.01 3.48
C GLU A 5 -34.49 22.01 4.09
N GLN A 6 -34.70 21.57 5.32
CA GLN A 6 -33.81 20.59 5.98
C GLN A 6 -33.86 19.21 5.31
N ARG A 7 -35.02 18.82 4.77
CA ARG A 7 -35.21 17.56 4.05
C ARG A 7 -34.45 17.52 2.71
N LEU A 8 -34.22 18.68 2.08
CA LEU A 8 -33.44 18.78 0.85
C LEU A 8 -31.93 18.91 1.10
N ARG A 9 -31.51 19.49 2.23
CA ARG A 9 -30.09 19.70 2.57
C ARG A 9 -29.34 18.38 2.81
N TYR A 10 -29.94 17.44 3.54
CA TYR A 10 -29.33 16.15 3.84
C TYR A 10 -28.91 15.32 2.60
N PRO A 11 -29.79 15.07 1.61
CA PRO A 11 -29.39 14.32 0.42
C PRO A 11 -28.33 15.06 -0.40
N ILE A 12 -28.34 16.40 -0.41
CA ILE A 12 -27.29 17.20 -1.07
C ILE A 12 -25.93 16.97 -0.39
N PHE A 13 -25.88 16.96 0.95
CA PHE A 13 -24.64 16.66 1.68
C PHE A 13 -24.15 15.23 1.43
N VAL A 14 -25.05 14.25 1.37
CA VAL A 14 -24.68 12.85 1.06
C VAL A 14 -24.12 12.74 -0.36
N LEU A 15 -24.76 13.39 -1.34
CA LEU A 15 -24.27 13.42 -2.73
C LEU A 15 -22.92 14.11 -2.85
N LEU A 16 -22.72 15.23 -2.15
CA LEU A 16 -21.45 15.94 -2.13
C LEU A 16 -20.34 15.11 -1.48
N HIS A 17 -20.66 14.38 -0.41
CA HIS A 17 -19.73 13.46 0.23
C HIS A 17 -19.37 12.28 -0.68
N ALA A 18 -20.35 11.69 -1.38
CA ALA A 18 -20.10 10.63 -2.36
C ALA A 18 -19.22 11.14 -3.52
N ALA A 19 -19.53 12.30 -4.07
CA ALA A 19 -18.72 12.93 -5.12
C ALA A 19 -17.28 13.24 -4.65
N ALA A 20 -17.10 13.62 -3.38
CA ALA A 20 -15.77 13.81 -2.81
C ALA A 20 -14.98 12.50 -2.72
N ILE A 21 -15.61 11.39 -2.33
CA ILE A 21 -14.98 10.06 -2.33
C ILE A 21 -14.54 9.68 -3.74
N ASP A 22 -15.40 9.84 -4.74
CA ASP A 22 -15.06 9.53 -6.14
C ASP A 22 -13.92 10.41 -6.67
N LEU A 23 -13.91 11.70 -6.29
CA LEU A 23 -12.86 12.62 -6.67
C LEU A 23 -11.50 12.22 -6.05
N THR A 24 -11.48 11.79 -4.79
CA THR A 24 -10.24 11.30 -4.15
C THR A 24 -9.68 10.07 -4.86
N SER A 25 -10.56 9.16 -5.31
CA SER A 25 -10.17 7.97 -6.08
C SER A 25 -9.58 8.36 -7.44
N CYS A 26 -10.19 9.32 -8.14
CA CYS A 26 -9.66 9.87 -9.40
C CYS A 26 -8.30 10.55 -9.21
N LEU A 27 -8.14 11.36 -8.16
CA LEU A 27 -6.88 12.03 -7.83
C LEU A 27 -5.76 11.01 -7.56
N ARG A 28 -6.07 9.96 -6.81
CA ARG A 28 -5.14 8.87 -6.51
C ARG A 28 -4.61 8.20 -7.77
N GLN A 29 -5.49 7.83 -8.70
CA GLN A 29 -5.09 7.25 -9.99
C GLN A 29 -4.21 8.21 -10.80
N ARG A 30 -4.53 9.52 -10.81
CA ARG A 30 -3.71 10.53 -11.48
C ARG A 30 -2.31 10.67 -10.87
N ILE A 31 -2.19 10.61 -9.54
CA ILE A 31 -0.91 10.63 -8.84
C ILE A 31 -0.09 9.39 -9.21
N ALA A 32 -0.70 8.20 -9.13
CA ALA A 32 -0.07 6.93 -9.52
C ALA A 32 0.48 7.00 -10.95
N LEU A 33 -0.32 7.50 -11.90
CA LEU A 33 0.07 7.65 -13.30
C LEU A 33 1.23 8.64 -13.48
N LYS A 34 1.22 9.77 -12.77
CA LYS A 34 2.29 10.78 -12.85
C LYS A 34 3.60 10.24 -12.28
N TRP A 35 3.53 9.52 -11.16
CA TRP A 35 4.70 8.87 -10.53
C TRP A 35 5.26 7.77 -11.41
N ARG A 36 4.40 6.89 -11.95
CA ARG A 36 4.78 5.89 -12.94
C ARG A 36 5.48 6.54 -14.12
N ARG A 37 4.87 7.54 -14.76
CA ARG A 37 5.47 8.24 -15.92
C ARG A 37 6.86 8.81 -15.61
N ASN A 38 7.04 9.42 -14.44
CA ASN A 38 8.33 9.99 -14.03
C ASN A 38 9.38 8.90 -13.77
N MET A 39 9.01 7.84 -13.03
CA MET A 39 9.89 6.71 -12.75
C MET A 39 10.26 5.96 -14.03
N THR A 40 9.29 5.59 -14.86
CA THR A 40 9.56 4.91 -16.13
C THR A 40 10.43 5.76 -17.04
N ARG A 41 10.20 7.08 -17.15
CA ARG A 41 11.08 7.96 -17.95
C ARG A 41 12.52 7.95 -17.43
N LYS A 42 12.71 8.04 -16.11
CA LYS A 42 14.04 7.99 -15.48
C LYS A 42 14.68 6.61 -15.70
N LEU A 43 13.95 5.52 -15.48
CA LEU A 43 14.46 4.16 -15.62
C LEU A 43 14.79 3.82 -17.08
N HIS A 44 13.92 4.19 -18.01
CA HIS A 44 14.09 4.00 -19.45
C HIS A 44 15.31 4.77 -19.97
N LYS A 45 15.47 6.04 -19.56
CA LYS A 45 16.67 6.82 -19.88
C LYS A 45 17.93 6.10 -19.40
N LEU A 46 17.90 5.52 -18.19
CA LEU A 46 19.05 4.80 -17.62
C LEU A 46 19.33 3.46 -18.29
N TYR A 47 18.28 2.77 -18.69
CA TYR A 47 18.35 1.46 -19.33
C TYR A 47 19.02 1.55 -20.71
N PHE A 48 18.64 2.54 -21.51
CA PHE A 48 19.19 2.77 -22.84
C PHE A 48 20.49 3.60 -22.85
N GLN A 49 20.88 4.21 -21.73
CA GLN A 49 22.10 5.02 -21.69
C GLN A 49 23.36 4.16 -21.85
N LYS A 50 24.27 4.57 -22.73
CA LYS A 50 25.59 3.92 -22.97
C LYS A 50 25.48 2.43 -23.32
N GLN A 51 24.42 2.01 -24.02
CA GLN A 51 24.19 0.61 -24.42
C GLN A 51 24.28 -0.38 -23.24
N ARG A 52 23.96 0.08 -22.02
CA ARG A 52 24.00 -0.75 -20.81
C ARG A 52 23.08 -1.97 -20.89
N PHE A 53 22.03 -1.90 -21.69
CA PHE A 53 21.21 -3.03 -22.12
C PHE A 53 22.06 -4.28 -22.45
N TYR A 54 23.03 -4.12 -23.37
CA TYR A 54 23.88 -5.23 -23.80
C TYR A 54 24.84 -5.69 -22.71
N ARG A 55 25.36 -4.77 -21.88
CA ARG A 55 26.25 -5.14 -20.76
C ARG A 55 25.52 -5.90 -19.66
N LEU A 56 24.28 -5.54 -19.36
CA LEU A 56 23.44 -6.26 -18.39
C LEU A 56 23.12 -7.69 -18.86
N GLN A 57 23.00 -7.92 -20.17
CA GLN A 57 22.83 -9.25 -20.74
C GLN A 57 24.15 -10.04 -20.86
N ALA A 58 25.28 -9.35 -21.06
CA ALA A 58 26.58 -9.97 -21.28
C ALA A 58 27.40 -10.27 -20.01
N ASP A 59 27.39 -9.38 -19.00
CA ASP A 59 28.21 -9.53 -17.77
C ASP A 59 27.65 -10.54 -16.76
N VAL A 60 26.40 -10.98 -16.90
CA VAL A 60 25.70 -11.70 -15.84
C VAL A 60 25.33 -13.13 -16.28
N ARG A 61 26.36 -13.95 -16.47
CA ARG A 61 26.25 -15.37 -16.86
C ARG A 61 25.60 -16.26 -15.79
N GLU A 62 25.45 -15.78 -14.54
CA GLU A 62 24.90 -16.54 -13.40
C GLU A 62 23.56 -15.99 -12.83
N GLN A 63 23.17 -14.76 -13.17
CA GLN A 63 21.93 -14.12 -12.69
C GLN A 63 21.24 -13.38 -13.84
N MET A 64 20.82 -14.12 -14.86
CA MET A 64 19.98 -13.56 -15.92
C MET A 64 18.72 -12.97 -15.27
N ILE A 65 18.58 -11.64 -15.27
CA ILE A 65 17.29 -11.01 -14.96
C ILE A 65 16.40 -11.30 -16.16
N VAL A 66 15.75 -12.47 -16.14
CA VAL A 66 14.83 -12.91 -17.18
C VAL A 66 13.75 -11.84 -17.34
N ASP A 67 13.63 -11.31 -18.56
CA ASP A 67 12.68 -10.27 -18.96
C ASP A 67 12.82 -8.94 -18.19
N ALA A 68 14.03 -8.37 -18.17
CA ALA A 68 14.29 -7.07 -17.56
C ALA A 68 13.32 -5.97 -18.05
N ASP A 69 12.94 -5.98 -19.33
CA ASP A 69 12.00 -5.02 -19.92
C ASP A 69 10.59 -5.14 -19.33
N VAL A 70 10.09 -6.37 -19.23
CA VAL A 70 8.77 -6.67 -18.64
C VAL A 70 8.77 -6.34 -17.16
N ARG A 71 9.85 -6.68 -16.45
CA ARG A 71 10.00 -6.38 -15.01
C ARG A 71 10.06 -4.88 -14.74
N ILE A 72 10.79 -4.10 -15.54
CA ILE A 72 10.83 -2.65 -15.41
C ILE A 72 9.44 -2.04 -15.54
N CYS A 73 8.62 -2.52 -16.49
CA CYS A 73 7.26 -2.01 -16.67
C CYS A 73 6.33 -2.41 -15.51
N ARG A 74 6.40 -3.67 -15.07
CA ARG A 74 5.51 -4.21 -14.02
C ARG A 74 5.89 -3.74 -12.62
N ASP A 75 7.16 -3.89 -12.22
CA ASP A 75 7.62 -3.51 -10.88
C ASP A 75 7.47 -2.00 -10.64
N VAL A 76 7.67 -1.17 -11.68
CA VAL A 76 7.46 0.30 -11.55
C VAL A 76 5.97 0.63 -11.44
N HIS A 77 5.09 -0.09 -12.13
CA HIS A 77 3.65 0.10 -11.99
C HIS A 77 3.19 -0.25 -10.57
N ASP A 78 3.57 -1.44 -10.09
CA ASP A 78 3.17 -1.94 -8.78
C ASP A 78 3.69 -1.05 -7.65
N MET A 79 4.96 -0.61 -7.75
CA MET A 79 5.54 0.34 -6.78
C MET A 79 4.85 1.71 -6.84
N ALA A 80 4.61 2.27 -8.03
CA ALA A 80 3.97 3.58 -8.17
C ALA A 80 2.51 3.57 -7.66
N TYR A 81 1.80 2.46 -7.90
CA TYR A 81 0.45 2.28 -7.39
C TYR A 81 0.43 2.16 -5.87
N ALA A 82 1.22 1.24 -5.30
CA ALA A 82 1.27 1.02 -3.86
C ALA A 82 1.74 2.26 -3.08
N THR A 83 2.74 2.99 -3.60
CA THR A 83 3.18 4.25 -2.98
C THR A 83 2.10 5.34 -3.04
N SER A 84 1.33 5.42 -4.13
CA SER A 84 0.24 6.39 -4.25
C SER A 84 -0.94 6.07 -3.32
N GLU A 85 -1.25 4.79 -3.13
CA GLU A 85 -2.24 4.33 -2.15
C GLU A 85 -1.82 4.73 -0.73
N VAL A 86 -0.57 4.47 -0.34
CA VAL A 86 -0.06 4.88 0.99
C VAL A 86 -0.08 6.38 1.19
N ALA A 87 0.34 7.15 0.18
CA ALA A 87 0.38 8.60 0.28
C ALA A 87 -1.02 9.20 0.45
N VAL A 88 -2.00 8.74 -0.34
CA VAL A 88 -3.37 9.25 -0.27
C VAL A 88 -4.06 8.79 1.02
N ALA A 89 -3.94 7.51 1.38
CA ALA A 89 -4.53 7.00 2.61
C ALA A 89 -3.91 7.65 3.87
N GLY A 90 -2.61 7.96 3.84
CA GLY A 90 -1.93 8.68 4.90
C GLY A 90 -2.44 10.12 5.05
N ILE A 91 -2.59 10.85 3.94
CA ILE A 91 -3.16 12.20 3.96
C ILE A 91 -4.61 12.17 4.46
N GLU A 92 -5.41 11.20 4.00
CA GLU A 92 -6.80 11.04 4.44
C GLU A 92 -6.89 10.77 5.95
N ALA A 93 -6.06 9.88 6.48
CA ALA A 93 -5.97 9.60 7.91
C ALA A 93 -5.59 10.84 8.71
N MET A 94 -4.59 11.61 8.25
CA MET A 94 -4.16 12.84 8.91
C MET A 94 -5.27 13.90 8.91
N VAL A 95 -5.94 14.12 7.77
CA VAL A 95 -7.03 15.11 7.67
C VAL A 95 -8.19 14.73 8.58
N LYS A 96 -8.62 13.47 8.58
CA LYS A 96 -9.70 12.99 9.46
C LYS A 96 -9.32 13.14 10.94
N THR A 97 -8.07 12.88 11.30
CA THR A 97 -7.56 13.08 12.67
C THR A 97 -7.54 14.55 13.04
N CYS A 98 -7.05 15.43 12.16
CA CYS A 98 -7.05 16.88 12.42
C CYS A 98 -8.45 17.44 12.61
N ILE A 99 -9.43 16.99 11.80
CA ILE A 99 -10.83 17.38 11.94
C ILE A 99 -11.39 16.87 13.28
N PHE A 100 -11.14 15.61 13.62
CA PHE A 100 -11.57 15.02 14.89
C PHE A 100 -11.01 15.80 16.10
N THR A 101 -9.71 16.06 16.09
CA THR A 101 -9.03 16.83 17.15
C THR A 101 -9.58 18.25 17.21
N GLY A 102 -9.78 18.92 16.07
CA GLY A 102 -10.36 20.26 16.01
C GLY A 102 -11.76 20.35 16.60
N VAL A 103 -12.66 19.44 16.24
CA VAL A 103 -14.03 19.38 16.78
C VAL A 103 -14.02 19.09 18.28
N SER A 104 -13.17 18.15 18.72
CA SER A 104 -13.07 17.77 20.13
C SER A 104 -12.52 18.91 21.02
N LEU A 105 -11.57 19.70 20.49
CA LEU A 105 -11.03 20.87 21.17
C LEU A 105 -12.09 21.98 21.37
N VAL A 106 -12.93 22.21 20.37
CA VAL A 106 -14.03 23.20 20.44
C VAL A 106 -15.08 22.79 21.49
N GLN A 107 -15.32 21.48 21.66
CA GLN A 107 -16.25 20.98 22.67
C GLN A 107 -15.68 20.94 24.11
N ARG A 108 -14.50 21.54 24.36
CA ARG A 108 -13.85 21.66 25.68
C ARG A 108 -13.52 20.34 26.40
N HIS A 109 -13.66 19.20 25.75
CA HIS A 109 -13.22 17.90 26.29
C HIS A 109 -11.80 17.58 25.85
N TRP A 110 -10.81 18.28 26.41
CA TRP A 110 -9.39 18.17 26.03
C TRP A 110 -8.85 16.73 26.13
N LEU A 111 -9.28 15.99 27.17
CA LEU A 111 -8.96 14.58 27.35
C LEU A 111 -9.50 13.70 26.20
N TRP A 112 -10.75 13.91 25.77
CA TRP A 112 -11.37 13.12 24.71
C TRP A 112 -10.86 13.45 23.31
N GLY A 113 -10.26 14.62 23.09
CA GLY A 113 -9.65 14.95 21.81
C GLY A 113 -8.32 14.22 21.56
N PHE A 114 -7.52 14.00 22.60
CA PHE A 114 -6.21 13.36 22.48
C PHE A 114 -6.23 11.85 22.70
N LEU A 115 -7.11 11.33 23.57
CA LEU A 115 -7.17 9.89 23.90
C LEU A 115 -7.34 9.00 22.65
N PRO A 116 -8.24 9.30 21.71
CA PRO A 116 -8.39 8.53 20.47
C PRO A 116 -7.16 8.53 19.59
N SER A 117 -6.53 9.69 19.40
CA SER A 117 -5.33 9.79 18.58
C SER A 117 -4.16 9.03 19.23
N LEU A 118 -4.02 9.12 20.55
CA LEU A 118 -3.01 8.40 21.31
C LEU A 118 -3.27 6.88 21.30
N PHE A 119 -4.51 6.45 21.56
CA PHE A 119 -4.94 5.06 21.44
C PHE A 119 -4.63 4.52 20.05
N PHE A 120 -4.90 5.29 18.99
CA PHE A 120 -4.62 4.87 17.63
C PHE A 120 -3.12 4.76 17.35
N VAL A 121 -2.30 5.72 17.80
CA VAL A 121 -0.84 5.62 17.69
C VAL A 121 -0.32 4.39 18.44
N VAL A 122 -0.89 4.08 19.61
CA VAL A 122 -0.53 2.89 20.40
C VAL A 122 -0.97 1.61 19.70
N VAL A 123 -2.19 1.53 19.19
CA VAL A 123 -2.71 0.37 18.43
C VAL A 123 -1.92 0.18 17.14
N VAL A 124 -1.61 1.25 16.40
CA VAL A 124 -0.72 1.19 15.24
C VAL A 124 0.63 0.69 15.68
N LYS A 125 1.28 1.29 16.69
CA LYS A 125 2.59 0.83 17.18
C LYS A 125 2.58 -0.62 17.66
N PHE A 126 1.47 -1.06 18.27
CA PHE A 126 1.27 -2.43 18.71
C PHE A 126 1.09 -3.37 17.52
N VAL A 127 0.20 -3.08 16.57
CA VAL A 127 0.04 -3.84 15.32
C VAL A 127 1.35 -3.87 14.52
N LEU A 128 2.11 -2.77 14.53
CA LEU A 128 3.43 -2.68 13.90
C LEU A 128 4.51 -3.47 14.64
N GLY A 129 4.43 -3.58 15.96
CA GLY A 129 5.36 -4.36 16.79
C GLY A 129 5.01 -5.84 16.84
N VAL A 130 3.73 -6.18 16.72
CA VAL A 130 3.18 -7.54 16.72
C VAL A 130 3.18 -8.13 15.33
N GLN A 131 3.19 -7.32 14.26
CA GLN A 131 3.43 -7.81 12.91
C GLN A 131 4.77 -8.57 12.91
N PRO A 132 4.74 -9.91 12.78
CA PRO A 132 5.94 -10.68 12.95
C PRO A 132 6.89 -10.36 11.81
N ASN A 133 8.16 -10.14 12.14
CA ASN A 133 9.26 -9.94 11.18
C ASN A 133 9.34 -11.08 10.13
N HIS A 134 8.67 -12.21 10.41
CA HIS A 134 8.43 -13.34 9.52
C HIS A 134 7.65 -12.98 8.24
N GLY A 135 6.80 -11.94 8.21
CA GLY A 135 6.07 -11.56 6.99
C GLY A 135 7.02 -11.17 5.85
N ASN A 136 8.07 -10.40 6.17
CA ASN A 136 9.10 -10.05 5.21
C ASN A 136 9.89 -11.29 4.75
N THR A 137 10.21 -12.21 5.64
CA THR A 137 10.94 -13.46 5.30
C THR A 137 10.08 -14.40 4.45
N VAL A 138 8.81 -14.59 4.78
CA VAL A 138 7.89 -15.45 4.02
C VAL A 138 7.64 -14.86 2.65
N GLN A 139 7.40 -13.56 2.56
CA GLN A 139 7.13 -12.90 1.28
C GLN A 139 8.37 -12.86 0.37
N THR A 140 9.55 -12.57 0.92
CA THR A 140 10.81 -12.65 0.15
C THR A 140 11.12 -14.08 -0.28
N SER A 141 10.83 -15.08 0.56
CA SER A 141 10.99 -16.49 0.21
C SER A 141 10.04 -16.93 -0.91
N LEU A 142 8.76 -16.53 -0.85
CA LEU A 142 7.76 -16.85 -1.87
C LEU A 142 8.20 -16.32 -3.23
N GLN A 143 8.71 -15.10 -3.27
CA GLN A 143 9.20 -14.48 -4.50
C GLN A 143 10.46 -15.14 -5.04
N HIS A 144 11.32 -15.64 -4.15
CA HIS A 144 12.48 -16.42 -4.56
C HIS A 144 12.03 -17.73 -5.25
N PHE A 145 11.06 -18.45 -4.68
CA PHE A 145 10.49 -19.66 -5.28
C PHE A 145 9.75 -19.37 -6.59
N GLU A 146 8.95 -18.30 -6.66
CA GLU A 146 8.25 -17.88 -7.88
C GLU A 146 9.25 -17.53 -9.00
N SER A 147 10.32 -16.80 -8.67
CA SER A 147 11.38 -16.47 -9.63
C SER A 147 12.09 -17.73 -10.12
N ARG A 148 12.35 -18.69 -9.23
CA ARG A 148 12.98 -19.97 -9.59
C ARG A 148 12.08 -20.80 -10.53
N LEU A 149 10.77 -20.87 -10.24
CA LEU A 149 9.79 -21.51 -11.12
C LEU A 149 9.79 -20.87 -12.52
N ARG A 150 9.73 -19.53 -12.60
CA ARG A 150 9.81 -18.82 -13.90
C ARG A 150 11.11 -19.10 -14.64
N GLN A 151 12.22 -19.18 -13.93
CA GLN A 151 13.52 -19.52 -14.53
C GLN A 151 13.52 -20.94 -15.10
N HIS A 152 12.91 -21.91 -14.43
CA HIS A 152 12.75 -23.26 -14.95
C HIS A 152 11.90 -23.29 -16.23
N PHE A 153 10.78 -22.55 -16.26
CA PHE A 153 9.97 -22.42 -17.49
C PHE A 153 10.73 -21.75 -18.63
N GLY A 154 11.45 -20.65 -18.38
CA GLY A 154 12.25 -19.98 -19.41
C GLY A 154 13.37 -20.87 -19.95
N ARG A 155 14.00 -21.68 -19.07
CA ARG A 155 14.99 -22.68 -19.48
C ARG A 155 14.37 -23.78 -20.33
N LEU A 156 13.20 -24.30 -19.95
CA LEU A 156 12.48 -25.34 -20.67
C LEU A 156 12.09 -24.86 -22.08
N GLN A 157 11.55 -23.64 -22.19
CA GLN A 157 11.16 -23.05 -23.46
C GLN A 157 12.36 -22.83 -24.39
N SER A 158 13.49 -22.35 -23.86
CA SER A 158 14.70 -22.10 -24.66
C SER A 158 15.47 -23.37 -25.04
N ARG A 159 15.35 -24.45 -24.26
CA ARG A 159 16.12 -25.70 -24.45
C ARG A 159 15.29 -26.91 -24.85
N CYS A 160 14.02 -26.71 -25.21
CA CYS A 160 13.09 -27.79 -25.53
C CYS A 160 13.66 -28.79 -26.56
N GLY A 161 14.28 -28.31 -27.64
CA GLY A 161 14.88 -29.18 -28.66
C GLY A 161 15.99 -30.08 -28.13
N SER A 162 16.88 -29.55 -27.27
CA SER A 162 17.95 -30.34 -26.65
C SER A 162 17.42 -31.33 -25.61
N ILE A 163 16.37 -30.95 -24.87
CA ILE A 163 15.72 -31.81 -23.89
C ILE A 163 15.03 -32.99 -24.58
N LEU A 164 14.35 -32.72 -25.70
CA LEU A 164 13.71 -33.74 -26.53
C LEU A 164 14.74 -34.71 -27.13
N MET A 165 15.86 -34.19 -27.66
CA MET A 165 16.94 -35.03 -28.19
C MET A 165 17.57 -35.95 -27.13
N LEU A 166 17.68 -35.47 -25.89
CA LEU A 166 18.29 -36.21 -24.78
C LEU A 166 17.27 -37.04 -23.98
N GLN A 167 15.99 -37.06 -24.37
CA GLN A 167 14.90 -37.70 -23.64
C GLN A 167 14.84 -37.29 -22.15
N GLY A 168 15.17 -36.02 -21.86
CA GLY A 168 15.25 -35.47 -20.51
C GLY A 168 13.92 -35.02 -19.90
N GLU A 169 12.79 -35.35 -20.53
CA GLU A 169 11.46 -34.85 -20.19
C GLU A 169 11.02 -35.21 -18.76
N ALA A 170 11.27 -36.46 -18.32
CA ALA A 170 10.88 -36.91 -16.99
C ALA A 170 11.61 -36.14 -15.88
N PHE A 171 12.89 -35.83 -16.10
CA PHE A 171 13.71 -35.07 -15.15
C PHE A 171 13.26 -33.61 -15.06
N GLU A 172 13.02 -32.95 -16.19
CA GLU A 172 12.55 -31.56 -16.21
C GLU A 172 11.15 -31.43 -15.59
N LEU A 173 10.27 -32.41 -15.82
CA LEU A 173 8.93 -32.43 -15.26
C LEU A 173 8.95 -32.59 -13.73
N ASP A 174 9.80 -33.47 -13.18
CA ASP A 174 9.94 -33.61 -11.72
C ASP A 174 10.53 -32.34 -11.08
N LEU A 175 11.53 -31.72 -11.73
CA LEU A 175 12.10 -30.45 -11.28
C LEU A 175 11.05 -29.33 -11.24
N LEU A 176 10.20 -29.26 -12.26
CA LEU A 176 9.10 -28.30 -12.33
C LEU A 176 8.07 -28.56 -11.23
N HIS A 177 7.65 -29.81 -11.07
CA HIS A 177 6.71 -30.26 -10.03
C HIS A 177 7.21 -29.90 -8.63
N LYS A 178 8.50 -30.12 -8.37
CA LYS A 178 9.13 -29.77 -7.10
C LYS A 178 9.05 -28.26 -6.85
N SER A 179 9.44 -27.43 -7.81
CA SER A 179 9.37 -25.97 -7.64
C SER A 179 7.93 -25.45 -7.50
N LEU A 180 6.96 -26.08 -8.18
CA LEU A 180 5.54 -25.74 -8.06
C LEU A 180 5.01 -26.10 -6.66
N ARG A 181 5.39 -27.28 -6.13
CA ARG A 181 5.08 -27.68 -4.76
C ARG A 181 5.66 -26.69 -3.76
N ASP A 182 6.92 -26.29 -3.92
CA ASP A 182 7.57 -25.32 -3.04
C ASP A 182 6.84 -23.95 -3.03
N VAL A 183 6.46 -23.44 -4.21
CA VAL A 183 5.67 -22.19 -4.33
C VAL A 183 4.30 -22.34 -3.66
N SER A 184 3.59 -23.44 -3.93
CA SER A 184 2.25 -23.66 -3.38
C SER A 184 2.26 -23.83 -1.86
N ALA A 185 3.28 -24.49 -1.30
CA ALA A 185 3.45 -24.66 0.14
C ALA A 185 3.72 -23.32 0.82
N MET A 186 4.58 -22.48 0.22
CA MET A 186 4.85 -21.13 0.76
C MET A 186 3.67 -20.18 0.59
N ALA A 187 2.93 -20.27 -0.51
CA ALA A 187 1.71 -19.49 -0.71
C ALA A 187 0.67 -19.85 0.35
N ARG A 188 0.47 -21.15 0.63
CA ARG A 188 -0.43 -21.61 1.70
C ARG A 188 -0.01 -21.07 3.05
N LYS A 189 1.27 -21.19 3.40
CA LYS A 189 1.83 -20.63 4.64
C LYS A 189 1.63 -19.11 4.76
N MET A 190 1.72 -18.38 3.65
CA MET A 190 1.44 -16.95 3.63
C MET A 190 -0.05 -16.67 3.91
N TYR A 191 -0.96 -17.40 3.27
CA TYR A 191 -2.39 -17.29 3.54
C TYR A 191 -2.74 -17.63 4.98
N ASP A 192 -2.16 -18.70 5.55
CA ASP A 192 -2.41 -19.09 6.94
C ASP A 192 -1.99 -17.99 7.95
N VAL A 193 -0.97 -17.19 7.61
CA VAL A 193 -0.51 -16.06 8.44
C VAL A 193 -1.32 -14.79 8.17
N MET A 194 -1.66 -14.52 6.91
CA MET A 194 -2.32 -13.28 6.51
C MET A 194 -3.84 -13.30 6.76
N PHE A 195 -4.47 -14.46 6.60
CA PHE A 195 -5.91 -14.64 6.82
C PHE A 195 -6.40 -14.27 8.23
N PRO A 196 -5.78 -14.73 9.34
CA PRO A 196 -6.22 -14.32 10.68
C PRO A 196 -6.00 -12.84 10.93
N LEU A 197 -4.96 -12.24 10.31
CA LEU A 197 -4.71 -10.81 10.39
C LEU A 197 -5.81 -10.02 9.66
N GLU A 198 -6.14 -10.42 8.42
CA GLU A 198 -7.21 -9.81 7.63
C GLU A 198 -8.59 -10.02 8.28
N MET A 199 -8.85 -11.19 8.88
CA MET A 199 -10.08 -11.46 9.62
C MET A 199 -10.17 -10.65 10.92
N ALA A 200 -9.07 -10.48 11.65
CA ALA A 200 -9.05 -9.62 12.84
C ALA A 200 -9.26 -8.15 12.45
N GLU A 201 -8.65 -7.70 11.34
CA GLU A 201 -8.91 -6.38 10.77
C GLU A 201 -10.40 -6.24 10.40
N TRP A 202 -10.95 -7.21 9.67
CA TRP A 202 -12.34 -7.17 9.22
C TRP A 202 -13.33 -7.18 10.40
N MET A 203 -13.15 -8.05 11.40
CA MET A 203 -14.03 -8.13 12.57
C MET A 203 -13.98 -6.86 13.43
N CYS A 204 -12.78 -6.31 13.69
CA CYS A 204 -12.64 -5.11 14.52
C CYS A 204 -13.20 -3.85 13.84
N LEU A 205 -13.24 -3.80 12.49
CA LEU A 205 -13.47 -2.55 11.77
C LEU A 205 -14.75 -2.53 10.94
N HIS A 206 -15.17 -3.64 10.33
CA HIS A 206 -16.47 -3.69 9.66
C HIS A 206 -17.65 -3.64 10.65
N SER A 207 -17.44 -4.08 11.90
CA SER A 207 -18.43 -3.87 12.97
C SER A 207 -18.69 -2.39 13.25
N THR A 208 -17.71 -1.51 13.01
CA THR A 208 -17.85 -0.06 13.22
C THR A 208 -18.66 0.62 12.12
N GLN A 209 -18.49 0.19 10.87
CA GLN A 209 -19.35 0.65 9.77
C GLN A 209 -20.78 0.12 9.93
N ALA A 210 -20.96 -1.11 10.39
CA ALA A 210 -22.28 -1.65 10.71
C ALA A 210 -22.93 -0.91 11.90
N ALA A 211 -22.16 -0.57 12.95
CA ALA A 211 -22.63 0.19 14.10
C ALA A 211 -23.09 1.60 13.69
N THR A 212 -22.31 2.32 12.88
CA THR A 212 -22.68 3.66 12.40
C THR A 212 -23.92 3.65 11.51
N VAL A 213 -24.12 2.63 10.67
CA VAL A 213 -25.36 2.46 9.89
C VAL A 213 -26.55 2.12 10.78
N LEU A 214 -26.37 1.23 11.77
CA LEU A 214 -27.40 0.90 12.76
C LEU A 214 -27.79 2.12 13.61
N GLU A 215 -26.84 2.96 13.99
CA GLU A 215 -27.08 4.19 14.74
C GLU A 215 -27.78 5.26 13.88
N LEU A 216 -27.40 5.41 12.61
CA LEU A 216 -28.10 6.32 11.68
C LEU A 216 -29.54 5.89 11.46
N MET A 217 -29.78 4.58 11.35
CA MET A 217 -31.12 3.99 11.29
C MET A 217 -31.88 4.16 12.62
N ALA A 218 -31.21 4.06 13.77
CA ALA A 218 -31.79 4.33 15.09
C ALA A 218 -32.16 5.81 15.26
N PHE A 219 -31.36 6.75 14.75
CA PHE A 219 -31.69 8.18 14.77
C PHE A 219 -32.83 8.55 13.83
N VAL A 220 -32.82 8.00 12.61
CA VAL A 220 -33.91 8.22 11.64
C VAL A 220 -35.21 7.65 12.19
N SER A 221 -35.17 6.48 12.84
CA SER A 221 -36.34 5.88 13.48
C SER A 221 -36.78 6.65 14.73
N ALA A 222 -35.87 7.08 15.62
CA ALA A 222 -36.19 7.90 16.79
C ALA A 222 -36.76 9.28 16.41
N ALA A 223 -36.20 9.93 15.38
CA ALA A 223 -36.74 11.18 14.83
C ALA A 223 -38.12 10.97 14.19
N SER A 224 -38.36 9.82 13.55
CA SER A 224 -39.68 9.46 13.00
C SER A 224 -40.71 9.12 14.09
N LEU A 225 -40.27 8.60 15.24
CA LEU A 225 -41.13 8.29 16.38
C LEU A 225 -41.46 9.55 17.21
N GLY A 226 -40.50 10.46 17.38
CA GLY A 226 -40.74 11.78 17.98
C GLY A 226 -41.70 12.66 17.17
N MET A 227 -41.80 12.42 15.85
CA MET A 227 -42.85 13.02 15.00
C MET A 227 -44.26 12.48 15.28
N ARG A 228 -44.39 11.32 15.94
CA ARG A 228 -45.67 10.65 16.19
C ARG A 228 -46.26 10.96 17.58
N TYR A 229 -45.42 11.35 18.53
CA TYR A 229 -45.81 11.78 19.87
C TYR A 229 -45.33 13.22 20.06
N GLY A 230 -46.19 14.18 19.74
CA GLY A 230 -45.86 15.60 19.86
C GLY A 230 -45.51 15.97 21.30
N SER A 231 -44.30 16.51 21.48
CA SER A 231 -43.85 17.41 22.56
C SER A 231 -44.63 17.31 23.88
N ILE A 232 -44.39 16.25 24.65
CA ILE A 232 -44.73 16.25 26.08
C ILE A 232 -43.38 16.19 26.82
N ASP A 233 -43.07 17.29 27.50
CA ASP A 233 -41.88 17.58 28.32
C ASP A 233 -40.53 17.87 27.64
N GLY A 234 -40.07 19.11 27.82
CA GLY A 234 -38.74 19.61 27.40
C GLY A 234 -37.53 18.93 28.07
N SER A 235 -37.75 18.02 29.02
CA SER A 235 -36.71 17.13 29.58
C SER A 235 -36.22 16.10 28.55
N PHE A 236 -37.12 15.62 27.68
CA PHE A 236 -36.78 14.65 26.64
C PHE A 236 -35.93 15.29 25.54
N ASP A 237 -36.17 16.57 25.25
CA ASP A 237 -35.42 17.33 24.24
C ASP A 237 -33.97 17.58 24.70
N GLN A 238 -33.74 17.84 25.99
CA GLN A 238 -32.40 18.04 26.52
C GLN A 238 -31.58 16.73 26.57
N HIS A 239 -32.22 15.60 26.89
CA HIS A 239 -31.58 14.28 26.87
C HIS A 239 -31.31 13.80 25.43
N SER A 240 -32.22 14.04 24.49
CA SER A 240 -32.03 13.70 23.08
C SER A 240 -30.90 14.54 22.45
N HIS A 241 -30.77 15.82 22.80
CA HIS A 241 -29.66 16.68 22.37
C HIS A 241 -28.30 16.31 23.00
N ALA A 242 -28.29 15.78 24.23
CA ALA A 242 -27.08 15.25 24.84
C ALA A 242 -26.66 13.94 24.17
N ALA A 243 -27.59 12.99 23.98
CA ALA A 243 -27.34 11.74 23.27
C ALA A 243 -26.87 11.97 21.83
N GLY A 244 -27.48 12.92 21.12
CA GLY A 244 -27.06 13.34 19.77
C GLY A 244 -25.61 13.84 19.71
N ARG A 245 -25.17 14.61 20.72
CA ARG A 245 -23.77 15.08 20.80
C ARG A 245 -22.79 13.94 21.08
N TYR A 246 -23.13 13.02 21.99
CA TYR A 246 -22.32 11.84 22.25
C TYR A 246 -22.17 10.96 21.01
N LEU A 247 -23.26 10.70 20.30
CA LEU A 247 -23.25 9.87 19.10
C LEU A 247 -22.49 10.52 17.94
N CYS A 248 -22.58 11.85 17.77
CA CYS A 248 -21.69 12.57 16.84
C CYS A 248 -20.21 12.40 17.18
N ASN A 249 -19.84 12.47 18.47
CA ASN A 249 -18.45 12.29 18.88
C ASN A 249 -17.95 10.85 18.64
N VAL A 250 -18.80 9.85 18.87
CA VAL A 250 -18.54 8.45 18.53
C VAL A 250 -18.39 8.25 17.02
N GLN A 251 -19.25 8.88 16.20
CA GLN A 251 -19.12 8.87 14.75
C GLN A 251 -17.80 9.49 14.28
N HIS A 252 -17.42 10.64 14.82
CA HIS A 252 -16.15 11.28 14.46
C HIS A 252 -14.94 10.43 14.86
N PHE A 253 -15.02 9.74 16.01
CA PHE A 253 -14.02 8.77 16.45
C PHE A 253 -13.88 7.61 15.45
N PHE A 254 -14.99 6.98 15.05
CA PHE A 254 -14.95 5.88 14.09
C PHE A 254 -14.52 6.32 12.69
N ASN A 255 -14.87 7.54 12.28
CA ASN A 255 -14.38 8.12 11.02
C ASN A 255 -12.84 8.27 11.05
N ALA A 256 -12.26 8.77 12.14
CA ALA A 256 -10.81 8.82 12.30
C ALA A 256 -10.19 7.42 12.25
N CYS A 257 -10.80 6.44 12.93
CA CYS A 257 -10.33 5.05 12.92
C CYS A 257 -10.35 4.43 11.51
N SER A 258 -11.41 4.65 10.74
CA SER A 258 -11.52 4.15 9.36
C SER A 258 -10.44 4.73 8.44
N GLY A 259 -10.08 6.01 8.61
CA GLY A 259 -9.02 6.66 7.83
C GLY A 259 -7.65 6.03 8.08
N TRP A 260 -7.32 5.80 9.35
CA TRP A 260 -6.08 5.11 9.68
C TRP A 260 -6.08 3.63 9.30
N ASN A 261 -7.24 2.96 9.26
CA ASN A 261 -7.31 1.61 8.73
C ASN A 261 -6.99 1.56 7.24
N ALA A 262 -7.57 2.47 6.46
CA ALA A 262 -7.21 2.62 5.05
C ALA A 262 -5.70 2.84 4.87
N PHE A 263 -5.07 3.58 5.78
CA PHE A 263 -3.61 3.73 5.81
C PHE A 263 -2.89 2.40 6.13
N LEU A 264 -3.31 1.65 7.13
CA LEU A 264 -2.71 0.34 7.45
C LEU A 264 -2.88 -0.68 6.30
N GLY A 265 -4.05 -0.74 5.66
CA GLY A 265 -4.28 -1.58 4.48
C GLY A 265 -3.47 -1.13 3.27
N SER A 266 -3.35 0.19 3.03
CA SER A 266 -2.46 0.68 1.96
C SER A 266 -0.99 0.31 2.21
N ARG A 267 -0.58 0.20 3.48
CA ARG A 267 0.76 -0.26 3.85
C ARG A 267 0.96 -1.74 3.58
N THR A 268 -0.04 -2.61 3.76
CA THR A 268 0.09 -4.02 3.38
C THR A 268 0.27 -4.17 1.86
N LEU A 269 -0.38 -3.31 1.06
CA LEU A 269 -0.10 -3.18 -0.38
C LEU A 269 1.33 -2.68 -0.67
N LEU A 270 1.85 -1.75 0.14
CA LEU A 270 3.25 -1.35 0.02
C LEU A 270 4.18 -2.52 0.37
N MET A 271 3.87 -3.29 1.42
CA MET A 271 4.61 -4.49 1.80
C MET A 271 4.55 -5.54 0.69
N SER A 272 3.40 -5.80 0.06
CA SER A 272 3.29 -6.71 -1.09
C SER A 272 4.19 -6.26 -2.25
N SER A 273 4.31 -4.94 -2.46
CA SER A 273 5.19 -4.30 -3.45
C SER A 273 6.65 -4.10 -2.99
N THR A 274 7.02 -4.40 -1.73
CA THR A 274 8.38 -4.12 -1.22
C THR A 274 9.46 -4.84 -2.00
N ALA A 275 9.16 -5.99 -2.59
CA ALA A 275 10.10 -6.69 -3.43
C ALA A 275 10.33 -6.03 -4.77
N ALA A 276 9.27 -5.55 -5.41
CA ALA A 276 9.38 -4.69 -6.59
C ALA A 276 10.20 -3.44 -6.22
N SER A 277 9.93 -2.83 -5.07
CA SER A 277 10.69 -1.68 -4.56
C SER A 277 12.14 -2.01 -4.26
N ASN A 278 12.45 -3.16 -3.66
CA ASN A 278 13.80 -3.62 -3.33
C ASN A 278 14.58 -3.96 -4.60
N ARG A 279 13.93 -4.55 -5.62
CA ARG A 279 14.53 -4.79 -6.94
C ARG A 279 14.85 -3.49 -7.67
N VAL A 280 13.93 -2.53 -7.65
CA VAL A 280 14.16 -1.18 -8.19
C VAL A 280 15.30 -0.49 -7.42
N LYS A 281 15.32 -0.57 -6.08
CA LYS A 281 16.41 -0.04 -5.24
C LYS A 281 17.74 -0.71 -5.57
N GLN A 282 17.79 -2.03 -5.75
CA GLN A 282 18.99 -2.76 -6.14
C GLN A 282 19.53 -2.30 -7.51
N LEU A 283 18.64 -2.02 -8.47
CA LEU A 283 19.04 -1.40 -9.75
C LEU A 283 19.65 0.00 -9.54
N TYR A 284 19.09 0.81 -8.64
CA TYR A 284 19.62 2.14 -8.31
C TYR A 284 20.93 2.09 -7.50
N THR A 285 21.09 1.18 -6.54
CA THR A 285 22.31 1.07 -5.72
C THR A 285 23.48 0.53 -6.55
N ARG A 286 23.24 -0.44 -7.44
CA ARG A 286 24.24 -0.89 -8.42
C ARG A 286 24.69 0.26 -9.34
N ARG A 287 23.82 1.24 -9.61
CA ARG A 287 24.19 2.47 -10.32
C ARG A 287 25.09 3.39 -9.49
N ALA A 288 24.76 3.63 -8.22
CA ALA A 288 25.59 4.46 -7.35
C ALA A 288 27.03 3.89 -7.26
N LEU A 289 27.12 2.57 -7.15
CA LEU A 289 28.40 1.86 -7.09
C LEU A 289 29.17 1.98 -8.42
N THR A 290 28.54 1.76 -9.57
CA THR A 290 29.22 1.94 -10.87
C THR A 290 29.63 3.39 -11.17
N LEU A 291 28.86 4.39 -10.71
CA LEU A 291 29.27 5.80 -10.82
C LEU A 291 30.50 6.09 -9.94
N SER A 292 30.54 5.59 -8.72
CA SER A 292 31.70 5.74 -7.83
C SER A 292 32.96 5.11 -8.44
N LEU A 293 32.85 3.92 -9.03
CA LEU A 293 33.96 3.25 -9.72
C LEU A 293 34.43 4.03 -10.96
N GLN A 294 33.52 4.63 -11.74
CA GLN A 294 33.91 5.48 -12.88
C GLN A 294 34.60 6.77 -12.45
N HIS A 295 34.17 7.37 -11.34
CA HIS A 295 34.83 8.55 -10.77
C HIS A 295 36.23 8.19 -10.23
N HIS A 296 36.38 7.07 -9.52
CA HIS A 296 37.68 6.59 -9.06
C HIS A 296 38.62 6.24 -10.21
N ALA A 297 38.14 5.55 -11.24
CA ALA A 297 38.94 5.22 -12.42
C ALA A 297 39.42 6.49 -13.16
N LYS A 298 38.55 7.49 -13.31
CA LYS A 298 38.94 8.78 -13.89
C LYS A 298 39.94 9.54 -13.03
N ALA A 299 39.74 9.58 -11.71
CA ALA A 299 40.66 10.22 -10.78
C ALA A 299 42.06 9.56 -10.79
N HIS A 300 42.10 8.23 -10.90
CA HIS A 300 43.35 7.47 -10.98
C HIS A 300 44.10 7.73 -12.30
N LEU A 301 43.37 7.80 -13.42
CA LEU A 301 43.93 8.17 -14.73
C LEU A 301 44.48 9.60 -14.73
N THR A 302 43.75 10.57 -14.17
CA THR A 302 44.26 11.96 -14.06
C THR A 302 45.47 12.06 -13.13
N GLY A 303 45.51 11.27 -12.06
CA GLY A 303 46.66 11.23 -11.15
C GLY A 303 47.91 10.62 -11.80
N GLN A 304 47.77 9.56 -12.60
CA GLN A 304 48.87 8.98 -13.36
C GLN A 304 49.40 9.93 -14.45
N VAL A 305 48.51 10.60 -15.18
CA VAL A 305 48.90 11.59 -16.21
C VAL A 305 49.64 12.77 -15.61
N LEU A 306 49.19 13.28 -14.46
CA LEU A 306 49.89 14.35 -13.73
C LEU A 306 51.25 13.89 -13.21
N LYS A 307 51.37 12.65 -12.72
CA LYS A 307 52.67 12.09 -12.28
C LYS A 307 53.65 11.98 -13.44
N SER A 308 53.20 11.50 -14.60
CA SER A 308 54.04 11.40 -15.80
C SER A 308 54.47 12.75 -16.39
N MET A 309 53.73 13.83 -16.12
CA MET A 309 54.10 15.20 -16.54
C MET A 309 55.06 15.90 -15.56
N VAL A 310 55.17 15.42 -14.32
CA VAL A 310 56.09 15.98 -13.30
C VAL A 310 57.45 15.26 -13.33
N GLU A 311 57.49 14.02 -13.81
CA GLU A 311 58.72 13.22 -13.96
C GLU A 311 59.44 13.42 -15.31
N SER A 312 58.88 14.25 -16.20
CA SER A 312 59.44 14.65 -17.51
C SER A 312 59.89 16.10 -17.51
#